data_AF-A0A7M1S6Q0-F1
#
_entry.id   AF-A0A7M1S6Q0-F1
#
_cell.length_a   1.000
_cell.length_b   1.000
_cell.length_c   1.000
_cell.angle_alpha   90.00
_cell.angle_beta   90.00
_cell.angle_gamma   90.00
#
_symmetry.space_group_name_H-M   'P 1'
#
loop_
_entity.id
_entity.type
_entity.pdbx_description
1 polymer ?
#
loop_
_entity_poly.entity_id
_entity_poly.type
_entity_poly.pdbx_seq_one_letter_code
_entity_poly.pdbx_strand_id
1 'polypeptide(L)' 'MNADDIDILKKVTLLGIMNKKPDETLKDIQVMLVATGMYNMKEAKQIFKQLKAEKYLMDGQLTLKGLTGAKEAEALFKQ' A
#
# COMPACT_ATOMS: atom_id res chain seq x y z
N MET A 1 -14.01 8.60 -1.12
CA MET A 1 -13.01 8.19 -2.12
C MET A 1 -13.73 7.71 -3.36
N ASN A 2 -13.43 8.31 -4.50
CA ASN A 2 -13.89 7.79 -5.79
C ASN A 2 -13.00 6.59 -6.22
N ALA A 3 -13.29 6.00 -7.38
CA ALA A 3 -12.55 4.82 -7.85
C ALA A 3 -11.07 5.11 -8.16
N ASP A 4 -10.79 6.29 -8.72
CA ASP A 4 -9.44 6.71 -9.11
C ASP A 4 -8.55 6.96 -7.90
N ASP A 5 -9.12 7.58 -6.85
CA ASP A 5 -8.45 7.76 -5.56
C ASP A 5 -8.03 6.40 -5.00
N ILE A 6 -8.93 5.41 -5.00
CA ILE A 6 -8.66 4.08 -4.44
C ILE A 6 -7.50 3.40 -5.16
N ASP A 7 -7.42 3.50 -6.48
CA ASP A 7 -6.34 2.89 -7.27
C ASP A 7 -4.97 3.54 -6.96
N ILE A 8 -4.92 4.87 -6.89
CA ILE A 8 -3.71 5.60 -6.50
C ILE A 8 -3.29 5.22 -5.07
N LEU A 9 -4.23 5.17 -4.13
CA LEU A 9 -3.93 4.84 -2.74
C LEU A 9 -3.46 3.40 -2.58
N LYS A 10 -3.99 2.45 -3.36
CA LYS A 10 -3.46 1.08 -3.44
C LYS A 10 -2.02 1.07 -3.93
N LYS A 11 -1.71 1.79 -5.01
CA LYS A 11 -0.35 1.90 -5.57
C LYS A 11 0.64 2.46 -4.55
N VAL A 12 0.29 3.56 -3.89
CA VAL A 12 1.11 4.17 -2.83
C VAL A 12 1.28 3.21 -1.65
N THR A 13 0.22 2.52 -1.24
CA THR A 13 0.28 1.53 -0.15
C THR A 13 1.23 0.37 -0.49
N LEU A 14 1.16 -0.17 -1.70
CA LEU A 14 2.04 -1.24 -2.16
C LEU A 14 3.50 -0.80 -2.16
N LEU A 15 3.77 0.42 -2.63
CA LEU A 15 5.11 1.01 -2.62
C LEU A 15 5.64 1.19 -1.19
N GLY A 16 4.80 1.69 -0.28
CA GLY A 16 5.16 1.85 1.14
C GLY A 16 5.51 0.53 1.81
N ILE A 17 4.80 -0.56 1.47
CA ILE A 17 5.12 -1.90 2.00
C ILE A 17 6.40 -2.45 1.37
N MET A 18 6.62 -2.22 0.07
CA MET A 18 7.84 -2.68 -0.63
C MET A 18 9.10 -2.02 -0.05
N ASN A 19 9.00 -0.74 0.32
CA ASN A 19 10.10 0.04 0.87
C ASN A 19 10.22 -0.07 2.40
N LYS A 20 9.41 -0.93 3.03
CA LYS A 20 9.43 -1.16 4.48
C LYS A 20 10.79 -1.66 4.93
N LYS A 21 11.36 -1.04 5.96
CA LYS A 21 12.60 -1.48 6.62
C LYS A 21 12.39 -2.80 7.37
N PRO A 22 13.42 -3.62 7.61
CA PRO A 22 13.27 -4.92 8.27
C PRO A 22 12.57 -4.89 9.64
N ASP A 23 12.79 -3.82 10.42
CA ASP A 23 12.27 -3.58 11.77
C ASP A 23 10.85 -2.99 11.81
N GLU A 24 10.36 -2.45 10.69
CA GLU A 24 9.01 -1.89 10.60
C GLU A 24 7.95 -2.99 10.47
N THR A 25 6.76 -2.74 11.00
CA THR A 25 5.58 -3.57 10.81
C THR A 25 4.66 -2.98 9.75
N LEU A 26 3.66 -3.75 9.28
CA LEU A 26 2.61 -3.18 8.44
C LEU A 26 1.82 -2.07 9.14
N LYS A 27 1.78 -2.08 10.48
CA LYS A 27 1.12 -1.03 11.24
C LYS A 27 1.91 0.27 11.16
N ASP A 28 3.24 0.20 11.20
CA ASP A 28 4.11 1.36 11.04
C ASP A 28 3.95 1.98 9.65
N ILE A 29 3.86 1.14 8.61
CA ILE A 29 3.55 1.60 7.25
C ILE A 29 2.17 2.28 7.17
N GLN A 30 1.13 1.73 7.81
CA GLN A 30 -0.17 2.40 7.87
C GLN A 30 -0.08 3.78 8.53
N VAL A 31 0.64 3.88 9.64
CA VAL A 31 0.80 5.16 10.38
C VAL A 31 1.58 6.16 9.54
N MET A 32 2.68 5.74 8.90
CA MET A 32 3.49 6.57 8.02
C MET A 32 2.66 7.13 6.86
N LEU A 33 1.90 6.27 6.16
CA LEU A 33 1.08 6.70 5.03
C LEU A 33 -0.11 7.59 5.44
N VAL A 34 -0.64 7.42 6.65
CA VAL A 34 -1.65 8.36 7.18
C VAL A 34 -1.01 9.71 7.53
N ALA A 35 0.23 9.70 8.03
CA ALA A 35 0.95 10.92 8.39
C ALA A 35 1.32 11.80 7.18
N THR A 36 1.37 11.24 5.96
CA THR A 36 1.53 12.04 4.73
C THR A 36 0.29 12.84 4.36
N GLY A 37 -0.85 12.57 5.00
CA GLY A 37 -2.14 13.20 4.69
C GLY A 37 -2.84 12.64 3.45
N MET A 38 -2.32 11.57 2.84
CA MET A 38 -2.92 10.96 1.65
C MET A 38 -4.27 10.29 1.93
N TYR A 39 -4.44 9.76 3.14
CA TYR A 39 -5.71 9.21 3.62
C TYR A 39 -5.72 9.09 5.14
N ASN A 40 -6.90 8.93 5.73
CA ASN A 40 -7.03 8.71 7.17
C ASN A 40 -6.89 7.22 7.56
N MET A 41 -6.82 6.93 8.85
CA MET A 41 -6.64 5.56 9.37
C MET A 41 -7.79 4.60 9.02
N LYS A 42 -9.02 5.10 8.81
CA LYS A 42 -10.16 4.26 8.39
C LYS A 42 -9.98 3.82 6.94
N GLU A 43 -9.60 4.75 6.08
CA GLU A 43 -9.31 4.51 4.66
C GLU A 43 -8.09 3.60 4.48
N ALA A 44 -7.02 3.83 5.26
CA ALA A 44 -5.85 2.95 5.30
C ALA A 44 -6.25 1.48 5.55
N LYS A 45 -7.08 1.25 6.57
CA LYS A 45 -7.57 -0.11 6.89
C LYS A 45 -8.41 -0.70 5.75
N GLN A 46 -9.21 0.11 5.06
CA GLN A 46 -9.99 -0.34 3.90
C GLN A 46 -9.07 -0.76 2.74
N ILE A 47 -8.07 0.05 2.41
CA ILE A 47 -7.10 -0.26 1.35
C ILE A 47 -6.34 -1.56 1.67
N PHE A 48 -5.82 -1.72 2.88
CA PHE A 48 -5.14 -2.96 3.29
C PHE A 48 -6.06 -4.19 3.22
N LYS A 49 -7.35 -4.03 3.55
CA LYS A 49 -8.33 -5.12 3.43
C LYS A 49 -8.56 -5.50 1.95
N GLN A 50 -8.65 -4.52 1.06
CA GLN A 50 -8.81 -4.76 -0.38
C GLN A 50 -7.56 -5.43 -0.96
N LEU A 51 -6.35 -4.96 -0.63
CA LEU A 51 -5.10 -5.56 -1.09
C LEU A 51 -4.96 -7.03 -0.65
N LYS A 52 -5.43 -7.38 0.55
CA LYS A 52 -5.50 -8.78 1.01
C LYS A 52 -6.52 -9.59 0.21
N ALA A 53 -7.74 -9.05 0.02
CA ALA A 53 -8.80 -9.72 -0.75
C ALA A 53 -8.36 -9.98 -2.21
N GLU A 54 -7.62 -9.03 -2.79
CA GLU A 54 -7.10 -9.10 -4.16
C GLU A 54 -5.76 -9.86 -4.28
N LYS A 55 -5.29 -10.47 -3.17
CA LYS A 55 -4.06 -11.28 -3.10
C LYS A 55 -2.76 -10.51 -3.40
N TYR A 56 -2.73 -9.20 -3.21
CA TYR A 56 -1.48 -8.44 -3.21
C TYR A 56 -0.69 -8.63 -1.90
N LEU A 57 -1.38 -8.89 -0.79
CA LEU A 57 -0.82 -9.13 0.54
C LEU A 57 -1.25 -10.48 1.09
N MET A 58 -0.30 -11.26 1.62
CA MET A 58 -0.54 -12.53 2.33
C MET A 58 0.45 -12.63 3.49
N ASP A 59 -0.01 -13.06 4.66
CA ASP A 59 0.82 -13.26 5.88
C ASP A 59 1.74 -12.08 6.23
N GLY A 60 1.26 -10.87 5.99
CA GLY A 60 1.98 -9.64 6.32
C GLY A 60 3.03 -9.21 5.28
N GLN A 61 3.13 -9.93 4.16
CA GLN A 61 4.12 -9.68 3.10
C GLN A 61 3.47 -9.51 1.74
N LEU A 62 4.18 -8.85 0.82
CA LEU A 62 3.75 -8.77 -0.57
C LEU A 62 3.86 -10.15 -1.23
N THR A 63 2.81 -10.54 -1.94
CA THR A 63 2.88 -11.69 -2.86
C THR A 63 3.66 -11.30 -4.12
N LEU A 64 3.86 -12.24 -5.06
CA LEU A 64 4.40 -11.90 -6.38
C LEU A 64 3.56 -10.82 -7.07
N LYS A 65 2.22 -10.91 -7.00
CA LYS A 65 1.28 -9.89 -7.51
C LYS A 65 1.47 -8.55 -6.78
N GLY A 66 1.65 -8.62 -5.46
CA GLY A 66 2.05 -7.50 -4.59
C GLY A 66 3.26 -6.73 -5.10
N LEU A 67 4.35 -7.48 -5.30
CA LEU A 67 5.64 -6.96 -5.75
C LEU A 67 5.56 -6.36 -7.16
N THR A 68 4.88 -7.03 -8.10
CA THR A 68 4.69 -6.48 -9.45
C THR A 68 3.93 -5.15 -9.40
N GLY A 69 2.81 -5.08 -8.68
CA GLY A 69 2.05 -3.84 -8.55
C GLY A 69 2.82 -2.71 -7.84
N ALA A 70 3.66 -3.06 -6.85
CA ALA A 70 4.52 -2.09 -6.18
C ALA A 70 5.60 -1.51 -7.12
N LYS A 71 6.19 -2.36 -7.99
CA LYS A 71 7.18 -1.92 -8.99
C LYS A 71 6.56 -1.06 -10.09
N GLU A 72 5.34 -1.40 -10.53
CA GLU A 72 4.58 -0.56 -11.47
C GLU A 72 4.29 0.82 -10.86
N ALA A 73 3.86 0.86 -9.59
CA ALA A 73 3.67 2.09 -8.84
C ALA A 73 4.98 2.90 -8.72
N GLU A 74 6.10 2.25 -8.40
CA GLU A 74 7.41 2.89 -8.33
C GLU A 74 7.78 3.56 -9.65
N ALA A 75 7.56 2.88 -10.79
CA ALA A 75 7.84 3.42 -12.12
C ALA A 75 6.94 4.61 -12.45
N LEU A 76 5.66 4.59 -12.03
CA LEU A 76 4.72 5.69 -12.23
C LEU A 76 5.10 6.95 -11.45
N PHE A 77 5.62 6.81 -10.23
CA PHE A 77 5.95 7.96 -9.37
C PHE A 77 7.35 8.53 -9.57
N LYS A 78 8.27 7.78 -10.18
CA LYS A 78 9.62 8.26 -10.54
C LYS A 78 9.67 9.03 -11.86
N GLN A 79 8.55 9.08 -12.59
CA GLN A 79 8.42 9.82 -13.84
C GLN A 79 8.10 11.29 -13.56
#